data_AF-W6MS72-F1
#
_entry.id   AF-W6MS72-F1
#
_cell.length_a   1.000
_cell.length_b   1.000
_cell.length_c   1.000
_cell.angle_alpha   90.00
_cell.angle_beta   90.00
_cell.angle_gamma   90.00
#
_symmetry.space_group_name_H-M   'P 1'
#
loop_
_entity.id
_entity.type
_entity.pdbx_description
1 polymer ?
#
loop_
_entity_poly.entity_id
_entity_poly.type
_entity_poly.pdbx_seq_one_letter_code
_entity_poly.pdbx_strand_id
1 'polypeptide(L)'
;MRLQYLSTLLFASSALAKSSASKSSSSSKAESTWSSEYSVLEFENFGFAGTYQVVSSMKDATEDNYCACEVSDDRVSFSGTNAPLNEELSVHIRGPLSLHKFAYYVSENYERSDSSSSKDWSRLAYYDSSSQTAENVTFMGNVGTNKTCLGKALGYVDETGLTETSDSTILEKDNMVYSDEEYAIFSNISCEDSGLSNDCGVYRSGIPAFHGFYGTTKMFLFEFEAPDDTTTDENTTSYNMPAIWLLNAQIPRTAQYPINSSCSCWSSGCGEFDIFEVMNSTESSRFYSTIHDFQGIWDIGTGIPIQGYLERTPGSKMSGGVVFGSDGAATVFLSNSTSFNSSISVTDLDSWIKGTEKVDTLLTISAASSTTTTSSSSKGDSGHINPSWLSTVIAGCFLMFGM
;
A
#
# COMPACT_ATOMS: atom_id res chain seq x y z
N MET A 1 43.29 -75.62 -8.42
CA MET A 1 44.71 -75.95 -8.67
C MET A 1 45.28 -74.93 -9.66
N ARG A 2 46.28 -74.14 -9.21
CA ARG A 2 47.32 -73.42 -9.98
C ARG A 2 46.90 -72.41 -11.08
N LEU A 3 47.17 -71.11 -10.84
CA LEU A 3 48.31 -70.29 -11.34
C LEU A 3 48.06 -69.73 -12.76
N GLN A 4 47.82 -68.42 -12.91
CA GLN A 4 48.79 -67.30 -13.05
C GLN A 4 49.37 -67.13 -14.47
N TYR A 5 49.03 -65.96 -15.05
CA TYR A 5 49.81 -65.01 -15.87
C TYR A 5 50.73 -65.48 -17.01
N LEU A 6 50.56 -64.84 -18.19
CA LEU A 6 51.62 -64.30 -19.08
C LEU A 6 50.95 -63.43 -20.17
N SER A 7 51.05 -62.09 -20.13
CA SER A 7 52.07 -61.19 -20.70
C SER A 7 51.93 -60.85 -22.20
N THR A 8 51.54 -59.59 -22.44
CA THR A 8 52.01 -58.62 -23.46
C THR A 8 52.08 -58.96 -24.96
N LEU A 9 51.38 -58.14 -25.77
CA LEU A 9 51.90 -57.58 -27.02
C LEU A 9 51.22 -56.24 -27.36
N LEU A 10 52.04 -55.19 -27.46
CA LEU A 10 51.75 -53.89 -28.07
C LEU A 10 51.70 -54.03 -29.59
N PHE A 11 50.75 -53.37 -30.28
CA PHE A 11 51.00 -52.67 -31.54
C PHE A 11 49.93 -51.58 -31.77
N ALA A 12 50.35 -50.55 -32.49
CA ALA A 12 49.88 -49.18 -32.42
C ALA A 12 48.81 -48.79 -33.46
N SER A 13 48.11 -47.71 -33.11
CA SER A 13 47.60 -46.64 -34.00
C SER A 13 46.60 -46.97 -35.11
N SER A 14 45.36 -46.53 -34.92
CA SER A 14 44.74 -45.56 -35.84
C SER A 14 43.64 -44.78 -35.12
N ALA A 15 43.78 -43.46 -35.16
CA ALA A 15 42.83 -42.52 -34.61
C ALA A 15 41.58 -42.45 -35.49
N LEU A 16 40.40 -42.59 -34.87
CA LEU A 16 39.18 -41.92 -35.33
C LEU A 16 38.55 -41.23 -34.12
N ALA A 17 38.60 -39.90 -34.15
CA ALA A 17 37.88 -39.04 -33.22
C ALA A 17 36.38 -39.28 -33.36
N LYS A 18 35.74 -39.79 -32.30
CA LYS A 18 34.30 -39.62 -32.08
C LYS A 18 34.14 -38.69 -30.89
N SER A 19 33.60 -37.52 -31.16
CA SER A 19 33.15 -36.56 -30.16
C SER A 19 32.03 -37.17 -29.32
N SER A 20 32.35 -37.60 -28.10
CA SER A 20 31.35 -37.82 -27.05
C SER A 20 31.20 -36.50 -26.29
N ALA A 21 30.15 -35.74 -26.61
CA ALA A 21 29.73 -34.64 -25.76
C ALA A 21 29.29 -35.19 -24.40
N SER A 22 30.10 -34.97 -23.37
CA SER A 22 29.66 -35.11 -21.99
C SER A 22 28.69 -33.98 -21.66
N LYS A 23 27.39 -34.24 -21.75
CA LYS A 23 26.39 -33.38 -21.11
C LYS A 23 26.47 -33.58 -19.60
N SER A 24 27.28 -32.78 -18.92
CA SER A 24 27.01 -32.40 -17.54
C SER A 24 26.21 -31.10 -17.57
N SER A 25 24.91 -31.21 -17.83
CA SER A 25 23.99 -30.11 -17.53
C SER A 25 23.37 -30.42 -16.18
N SER A 26 24.00 -29.95 -15.11
CA SER A 26 23.25 -29.58 -13.91
C SER A 26 22.33 -28.43 -14.34
N SER A 27 21.11 -28.75 -14.74
CA SER A 27 20.07 -27.72 -14.83
C SER A 27 19.73 -27.36 -13.39
N SER A 28 20.36 -26.34 -12.84
CA SER A 28 19.67 -25.50 -11.88
C SER A 28 18.44 -25.01 -12.62
N LYS A 29 17.27 -25.60 -12.33
CA LYS A 29 16.01 -24.95 -12.65
C LYS A 29 16.15 -23.56 -12.04
N ALA A 30 16.08 -22.52 -12.88
CA ALA A 30 15.76 -21.21 -12.35
C ALA A 30 14.41 -21.41 -11.68
N GLU A 31 14.38 -21.46 -10.34
CA GLU A 31 13.14 -21.31 -9.61
C GLU A 31 12.48 -20.03 -10.15
N SER A 32 11.19 -20.10 -10.46
CA SER A 32 10.46 -18.89 -10.78
C SER A 32 10.63 -17.94 -9.60
N THR A 33 11.03 -16.70 -9.84
CA THR A 33 11.27 -15.71 -8.78
C THR A 33 10.06 -15.52 -7.86
N TRP A 34 8.86 -15.78 -8.36
CA TRP A 34 7.58 -15.81 -7.62
C TRP A 34 7.43 -16.94 -6.58
N SER A 35 8.26 -17.99 -6.63
CA SER A 35 8.07 -19.20 -5.81
C SER A 35 9.02 -19.35 -4.63
N SER A 36 9.83 -18.33 -4.33
CA SER A 36 10.78 -18.38 -3.22
C SER A 36 10.23 -17.70 -1.98
N GLU A 37 10.36 -18.40 -0.85
CA GLU A 37 10.04 -17.90 0.49
C GLU A 37 11.16 -17.01 1.01
N TYR A 38 10.79 -15.90 1.65
CA TYR A 38 11.69 -14.98 2.33
C TYR A 38 11.17 -14.67 3.75
N SER A 39 12.02 -14.09 4.58
CA SER A 39 11.63 -13.55 5.90
C SER A 39 11.37 -12.05 5.84
N VAL A 40 11.93 -11.37 4.83
CA VAL A 40 11.79 -9.93 4.62
C VAL A 40 11.57 -9.65 3.13
N LEU A 41 10.59 -8.82 2.81
CA LEU A 41 10.34 -8.30 1.47
C LEU A 41 10.55 -6.78 1.51
N GLU A 42 11.21 -6.20 0.50
CA GLU A 42 11.47 -4.77 0.47
C GLU A 42 11.30 -4.17 -0.92
N PHE A 43 10.62 -3.02 -0.96
CA PHE A 43 10.73 -2.10 -2.09
C PHE A 43 11.77 -1.03 -1.79
N GLU A 44 12.72 -0.85 -2.70
CA GLU A 44 13.61 0.30 -2.72
C GLU A 44 13.07 1.39 -3.66
N ASN A 45 13.52 2.64 -3.43
CA ASN A 45 13.08 3.81 -4.19
C ASN A 45 11.55 3.97 -4.13
N PHE A 46 10.97 3.72 -2.95
CA PHE A 46 9.55 3.81 -2.66
C PHE A 46 9.11 5.26 -2.58
N GLY A 47 8.27 5.66 -3.52
CA GLY A 47 7.71 6.99 -3.63
C GLY A 47 8.15 7.75 -4.89
N PHE A 48 7.24 8.57 -5.40
CA PHE A 48 7.44 9.35 -6.63
C PHE A 48 6.69 10.67 -6.59
N ALA A 49 6.93 11.52 -7.60
CA ALA A 49 6.14 12.74 -7.81
C ALA A 49 5.02 12.49 -8.83
N GLY A 50 3.81 12.87 -8.47
CA GLY A 50 2.63 12.61 -9.28
C GLY A 50 1.44 13.47 -8.90
N THR A 51 0.29 13.13 -9.47
CA THR A 51 -0.98 13.78 -9.13
C THR A 51 -2.12 12.78 -9.18
N TYR A 52 -3.12 12.94 -8.32
CA TYR A 52 -4.36 12.16 -8.35
C TYR A 52 -5.60 13.08 -8.32
N GLN A 53 -6.77 12.53 -8.66
CA GLN A 53 -8.05 13.24 -8.58
C GLN A 53 -8.73 12.95 -7.25
N VAL A 54 -9.34 13.99 -6.68
CA VAL A 54 -10.16 13.88 -5.48
C VAL A 54 -11.63 14.10 -5.83
N VAL A 55 -12.49 13.52 -5.00
CA VAL A 55 -13.92 13.78 -5.04
C VAL A 55 -14.17 15.21 -4.55
N SER A 56 -14.89 16.01 -5.34
CA SER A 56 -15.23 17.40 -5.02
C SER A 56 -16.62 17.54 -4.41
N SER A 57 -17.54 16.64 -4.76
CA SER A 57 -18.86 16.57 -4.14
C SER A 57 -19.44 15.17 -4.24
N MET A 58 -20.24 14.79 -3.25
CA MET A 58 -21.04 13.58 -3.30
C MET A 58 -22.49 13.90 -2.96
N LYS A 59 -23.39 13.34 -3.76
CA LYS A 59 -24.82 13.29 -3.46
C LYS A 59 -25.15 11.86 -3.16
N ASP A 60 -25.53 11.62 -1.92
CA ASP A 60 -25.93 10.31 -1.45
C ASP A 60 -27.28 10.46 -0.71
N ALA A 61 -28.37 10.45 -1.48
CA ALA A 61 -29.71 10.66 -0.92
C ALA A 61 -30.20 9.38 -0.24
N THR A 62 -30.63 9.49 1.02
CA THR A 62 -31.07 8.35 1.84
C THR A 62 -32.33 7.67 1.30
N GLU A 63 -33.22 8.39 0.61
CA GLU A 63 -34.59 7.92 0.30
C GLU A 63 -34.80 7.28 -1.09
N ASP A 64 -34.02 7.65 -2.13
CA ASP A 64 -34.37 7.29 -3.54
C ASP A 64 -33.35 6.39 -4.27
N ASN A 65 -32.37 5.79 -3.58
CA ASN A 65 -31.23 5.09 -4.20
C ASN A 65 -30.44 5.92 -5.24
N TYR A 66 -30.72 7.21 -5.33
CA TYR A 66 -29.97 8.15 -6.16
C TYR A 66 -28.65 8.48 -5.48
N CYS A 67 -27.55 8.21 -6.20
CA CYS A 67 -26.23 8.67 -5.82
C CYS A 67 -25.51 9.27 -7.02
N ALA A 68 -24.66 10.26 -6.76
CA ALA A 68 -23.79 10.88 -7.74
C ALA A 68 -22.51 11.36 -7.05
N CYS A 69 -21.43 11.41 -7.82
CA CYS A 69 -20.14 11.94 -7.37
C CYS A 69 -19.60 12.84 -8.47
N GLU A 70 -18.96 13.93 -8.06
CA GLU A 70 -18.20 14.80 -8.93
C GLU A 70 -16.74 14.75 -8.49
N VAL A 71 -15.84 14.77 -9.46
CA VAL A 71 -14.39 14.87 -9.21
C VAL A 71 -13.96 16.32 -9.38
N SER A 72 -12.93 16.71 -8.65
CA SER A 72 -12.31 18.03 -8.80
C SER A 72 -11.63 18.17 -10.18
N ASP A 73 -11.78 19.34 -10.79
CA ASP A 73 -10.98 19.73 -11.96
C ASP A 73 -9.50 19.91 -11.57
N ASP A 74 -9.25 20.38 -10.35
CA ASP A 74 -7.92 20.48 -9.76
C ASP A 74 -7.45 19.12 -9.26
N ARG A 75 -6.19 18.79 -9.56
CA ARG A 75 -5.54 17.55 -9.11
C ARG A 75 -4.71 17.82 -7.87
N VAL A 76 -4.72 16.88 -6.92
CA VAL A 76 -3.80 16.90 -5.79
C VAL A 76 -2.42 16.49 -6.29
N SER A 77 -1.41 17.30 -6.00
CA SER A 77 -0.02 16.99 -6.32
C SER A 77 0.69 16.42 -5.10
N PHE A 78 1.45 15.36 -5.28
CA PHE A 78 2.26 14.74 -4.24
C PHE A 78 3.69 14.52 -4.74
N SER A 79 4.63 14.45 -3.81
CA SER A 79 6.02 14.13 -4.12
C SER A 79 6.79 13.75 -2.85
N GLY A 80 7.97 13.17 -3.04
CA GLY A 80 8.92 12.87 -1.98
C GLY A 80 8.90 11.39 -1.59
N THR A 81 9.71 11.08 -0.59
CA THR A 81 9.86 9.72 -0.04
C THR A 81 8.50 9.18 0.41
N ASN A 82 8.24 7.92 0.07
CA ASN A 82 7.02 7.19 0.36
C ASN A 82 5.73 7.78 -0.22
N ALA A 83 5.77 8.81 -1.06
CA ALA A 83 4.58 9.42 -1.63
C ALA A 83 3.96 8.58 -2.77
N PRO A 84 2.63 8.45 -2.86
CA PRO A 84 1.61 9.19 -2.10
C PRO A 84 1.27 8.56 -0.73
N LEU A 85 1.83 7.40 -0.41
CA LEU A 85 1.55 6.69 0.83
C LEU A 85 2.15 7.36 2.08
N ASN A 86 2.85 8.50 1.96
CA ASN A 86 3.26 9.36 3.06
C ASN A 86 2.12 10.22 3.61
N GLU A 87 0.98 10.24 2.93
CA GLU A 87 -0.30 10.80 3.39
C GLU A 87 -0.95 9.90 4.47
N GLU A 88 -2.16 10.25 4.90
CA GLU A 88 -2.93 9.46 5.87
C GLU A 88 -3.39 8.13 5.29
N LEU A 89 -3.10 7.05 6.00
CA LEU A 89 -3.51 5.71 5.62
C LEU A 89 -4.53 5.12 6.60
N SER A 90 -5.57 4.48 6.07
CA SER A 90 -6.43 3.56 6.83
C SER A 90 -5.88 2.14 6.69
N VAL A 91 -5.97 1.34 7.75
CA VAL A 91 -5.59 -0.08 7.73
C VAL A 91 -6.84 -0.90 7.44
N HIS A 92 -6.72 -1.94 6.63
CA HIS A 92 -7.82 -2.85 6.28
C HIS A 92 -7.43 -4.28 6.55
N ILE A 93 -8.39 -5.07 6.98
CA ILE A 93 -8.24 -6.49 7.31
C ILE A 93 -9.34 -7.27 6.64
N ARG A 94 -8.97 -8.33 5.93
CA ARG A 94 -9.87 -9.31 5.30
C ARG A 94 -9.59 -10.70 5.82
N GLY A 95 -10.66 -11.47 6.01
CA GLY A 95 -10.57 -12.83 6.54
C GLY A 95 -10.22 -13.91 5.50
N PRO A 96 -9.94 -15.16 5.95
CA PRO A 96 -10.01 -15.66 7.32
C PRO A 96 -8.86 -15.14 8.22
N LEU A 97 -9.16 -14.28 9.20
CA LEU A 97 -8.14 -13.62 10.02
C LEU A 97 -8.70 -13.19 11.38
N SER A 98 -7.91 -13.33 12.44
CA SER A 98 -8.17 -12.73 13.76
C SER A 98 -7.03 -11.81 14.16
N LEU A 99 -7.36 -10.58 14.54
CA LEU A 99 -6.39 -9.56 14.96
C LEU A 99 -6.27 -9.54 16.49
N HIS A 100 -5.08 -9.87 17.00
CA HIS A 100 -4.80 -9.82 18.43
C HIS A 100 -4.24 -8.48 18.88
N LYS A 101 -3.31 -7.91 18.11
CA LYS A 101 -2.71 -6.62 18.41
C LYS A 101 -2.49 -5.81 17.15
N PHE A 102 -2.65 -4.50 17.29
CA PHE A 102 -2.26 -3.53 16.28
C PHE A 102 -1.48 -2.41 16.96
N ALA A 103 -0.44 -1.91 16.31
CA ALA A 103 0.23 -0.71 16.75
C ALA A 103 0.73 0.13 15.57
N TYR A 104 0.64 1.44 15.75
CA TYR A 104 1.12 2.43 14.80
C TYR A 104 2.26 3.25 15.42
N TYR A 105 3.34 3.44 14.68
CA TYR A 105 4.52 4.18 15.14
C TYR A 105 5.01 5.19 14.11
N VAL A 106 5.64 6.24 14.60
CA VAL A 106 6.40 7.21 13.80
C VAL A 106 7.82 7.34 14.34
N SER A 107 8.74 7.74 13.48
CA SER A 107 10.11 8.13 13.84
C SER A 107 10.50 9.39 13.07
N GLU A 108 11.45 10.16 13.61
CA GLU A 108 12.01 11.33 12.91
C GLU A 108 12.86 10.91 11.72
N ASN A 109 13.56 9.79 11.83
CA ASN A 109 14.44 9.25 10.78
C ASN A 109 14.64 7.75 11.02
N TYR A 110 14.55 6.96 9.97
CA TYR A 110 14.95 5.56 10.00
C TYR A 110 15.45 5.16 8.62
N GLU A 111 16.74 4.84 8.55
CA GLU A 111 17.39 4.34 7.36
C GLU A 111 17.84 2.91 7.66
N ARG A 112 17.36 1.95 6.86
CA ARG A 112 17.62 0.53 7.12
C ARG A 112 19.07 0.18 6.81
N SER A 113 19.61 0.75 5.74
CA SER A 113 20.96 0.46 5.25
C SER A 113 22.07 1.10 6.10
N ASP A 114 21.78 2.20 6.81
CA ASP A 114 22.68 2.87 7.75
C ASP A 114 21.90 3.43 8.94
N SER A 115 21.82 2.66 10.02
CA SER A 115 21.05 3.05 11.20
C SER A 115 21.76 4.04 12.14
N SER A 116 22.91 4.61 11.74
CA SER A 116 23.68 5.55 12.57
C SER A 116 22.98 6.89 12.82
N SER A 117 22.14 7.33 11.88
CA SER A 117 21.30 8.53 11.97
C SER A 117 19.88 8.23 12.50
N SER A 118 19.47 6.96 12.50
CA SER A 118 18.12 6.51 12.85
C SER A 118 17.75 6.86 14.29
N LYS A 119 16.45 7.07 14.50
CA LYS A 119 15.84 7.40 15.80
C LYS A 119 14.85 6.33 16.21
N ASP A 120 14.72 6.17 17.52
CA ASP A 120 13.74 5.27 18.11
C ASP A 120 12.32 5.68 17.74
N TRP A 121 11.44 4.69 17.70
CA TRP A 121 10.07 4.83 17.26
C TRP A 121 9.16 5.15 18.44
N SER A 122 8.16 6.01 18.21
CA SER A 122 7.14 6.38 19.20
C SER A 122 5.78 5.83 18.77
N ARG A 123 5.12 5.08 19.66
CA ARG A 123 3.79 4.52 19.41
C ARG A 123 2.73 5.61 19.50
N LEU A 124 1.90 5.75 18.47
CA LEU A 124 0.81 6.73 18.40
C LEU A 124 -0.60 6.11 18.37
N ALA A 125 -0.71 4.81 18.07
CA ALA A 125 -1.95 4.06 18.25
C ALA A 125 -1.65 2.63 18.70
N TYR A 126 -2.57 2.05 19.46
CA TYR A 126 -2.43 0.70 19.99
C TYR A 126 -3.77 0.03 20.22
N TYR A 127 -3.82 -1.25 19.89
CA TYR A 127 -4.91 -2.14 20.21
C TYR A 127 -4.35 -3.46 20.73
N ASP A 128 -4.98 -4.00 21.77
CA ASP A 128 -4.72 -5.34 22.28
C ASP A 128 -6.03 -5.99 22.73
N SER A 129 -6.42 -7.04 22.00
CA SER A 129 -7.69 -7.75 22.16
C SER A 129 -7.77 -8.49 23.50
N SER A 130 -6.65 -8.94 24.05
CA SER A 130 -6.63 -9.70 25.30
C SER A 130 -6.79 -8.81 26.52
N SER A 131 -6.20 -7.61 26.49
CA SER A 131 -6.34 -6.62 27.55
C SER A 131 -7.53 -5.68 27.35
N GLN A 132 -8.18 -5.76 26.19
CA GLN A 132 -9.25 -4.85 25.76
C GLN A 132 -8.79 -3.38 25.80
N THR A 133 -7.55 -3.15 25.35
CA THR A 133 -6.96 -1.81 25.25
C THR A 133 -7.16 -1.28 23.84
N ALA A 134 -7.62 -0.03 23.74
CA ALA A 134 -7.77 0.70 22.48
C ALA A 134 -7.33 2.17 22.70
N GLU A 135 -6.18 2.54 22.13
CA GLU A 135 -5.59 3.87 22.20
C GLU A 135 -5.49 4.42 20.77
N ASN A 136 -6.22 5.50 20.47
CA ASN A 136 -6.21 6.14 19.15
C ASN A 136 -6.55 5.17 18.00
N VAL A 137 -7.53 4.31 18.21
CA VAL A 137 -8.06 3.37 17.20
C VAL A 137 -9.58 3.45 17.14
N THR A 138 -10.13 3.33 15.94
CA THR A 138 -11.56 3.19 15.71
C THR A 138 -11.77 2.13 14.63
N PHE A 139 -12.60 1.13 14.95
CA PHE A 139 -12.93 0.04 14.05
C PHE A 139 -14.17 0.42 13.24
N MET A 140 -14.06 0.27 11.93
CA MET A 140 -15.07 0.67 10.97
C MET A 140 -15.16 -0.39 9.87
N GLY A 141 -16.20 -0.38 9.06
CA GLY A 141 -16.29 -1.30 7.94
C GLY A 141 -17.24 -0.78 6.87
N ASN A 142 -17.20 -1.41 5.70
CA ASN A 142 -18.17 -1.17 4.63
C ASN A 142 -19.51 -1.84 5.00
N VAL A 143 -20.11 -1.42 6.11
CA VAL A 143 -21.31 -2.00 6.72
C VAL A 143 -22.52 -1.07 6.68
N GLY A 144 -22.29 0.23 6.40
CA GLY A 144 -23.33 1.23 6.34
C GLY A 144 -24.13 1.18 5.04
N THR A 145 -24.96 2.21 4.85
CA THR A 145 -25.96 2.27 3.76
C THR A 145 -25.35 1.99 2.39
N ASN A 146 -25.86 0.94 1.73
CA ASN A 146 -25.46 0.59 0.36
C ASN A 146 -26.12 1.51 -0.68
N LYS A 147 -25.32 2.01 -1.62
CA LYS A 147 -25.78 2.82 -2.75
C LYS A 147 -25.22 2.26 -4.03
N THR A 148 -26.07 2.06 -5.03
CA THR A 148 -25.69 1.34 -6.26
C THR A 148 -24.42 1.88 -6.91
N CYS A 149 -24.22 3.21 -6.98
CA CYS A 149 -23.04 3.79 -7.63
C CYS A 149 -21.82 3.98 -6.72
N LEU A 150 -21.98 3.99 -5.38
CA LEU A 150 -20.92 4.26 -4.40
C LEU A 150 -20.52 3.05 -3.55
N GLY A 151 -21.28 1.96 -3.59
CA GLY A 151 -21.10 0.81 -2.70
C GLY A 151 -21.63 1.05 -1.28
N LYS A 152 -21.26 0.15 -0.36
CA LYS A 152 -21.58 0.27 1.07
C LYS A 152 -20.80 1.42 1.69
N ALA A 153 -21.44 2.13 2.62
CA ALA A 153 -20.82 3.25 3.32
C ALA A 153 -19.94 2.74 4.45
N LEU A 154 -18.94 3.54 4.80
CA LEU A 154 -18.19 3.33 6.03
C LEU A 154 -19.12 3.54 7.24
N GLY A 155 -19.07 2.64 8.21
CA GLY A 155 -19.84 2.71 9.45
C GLY A 155 -19.08 2.06 10.60
N TYR A 156 -19.53 2.24 11.84
CA TYR A 156 -18.96 1.51 12.97
C TYR A 156 -19.30 0.02 12.86
N VAL A 157 -18.37 -0.82 13.28
CA VAL A 157 -18.57 -2.26 13.42
C VAL A 157 -18.69 -2.67 14.87
N ASP A 158 -19.45 -3.73 15.13
CA ASP A 158 -19.60 -4.35 16.44
C ASP A 158 -18.29 -5.01 16.94
N GLU A 159 -18.34 -5.66 18.09
CA GLU A 159 -17.19 -6.35 18.69
C GLU A 159 -16.60 -7.47 17.81
N THR A 160 -17.36 -8.00 16.86
CA THR A 160 -16.85 -9.01 15.91
C THR A 160 -16.09 -8.38 14.75
N GLY A 161 -16.37 -7.10 14.46
CA GLY A 161 -15.85 -6.37 13.31
C GLY A 161 -16.69 -6.54 12.05
N LEU A 162 -17.84 -7.21 12.11
CA LEU A 162 -18.58 -7.66 10.92
C LEU A 162 -19.95 -6.99 10.75
N THR A 163 -20.61 -6.58 11.85
CA THR A 163 -21.96 -6.03 11.79
C THR A 163 -21.95 -4.53 12.06
N GLU A 164 -22.81 -3.77 11.38
CA GLU A 164 -23.02 -2.35 11.68
C GLU A 164 -23.53 -2.14 13.13
N THR A 165 -22.98 -1.13 13.80
CA THR A 165 -23.42 -0.66 15.12
C THR A 165 -23.52 0.87 15.14
N SER A 166 -24.19 1.43 16.15
CA SER A 166 -24.38 2.88 16.27
C SER A 166 -23.15 3.62 16.82
N ASP A 167 -22.26 2.92 17.52
CA ASP A 167 -21.19 3.53 18.32
C ASP A 167 -19.88 2.76 18.18
N SER A 168 -18.75 3.46 18.33
CA SER A 168 -17.42 2.85 18.31
C SER A 168 -17.30 1.75 19.36
N THR A 169 -17.02 0.53 18.91
CA THR A 169 -16.90 -0.67 19.74
C THR A 169 -15.49 -1.26 19.61
N ILE A 170 -14.93 -1.76 20.71
CA ILE A 170 -13.62 -2.44 20.71
C ILE A 170 -13.85 -3.88 20.25
N LEU A 171 -12.97 -4.39 19.38
CA LEU A 171 -13.05 -5.78 18.93
C LEU A 171 -12.81 -6.76 20.08
N GLU A 172 -13.54 -7.87 20.06
CA GLU A 172 -13.37 -8.94 21.03
C GLU A 172 -12.10 -9.75 20.76
N LYS A 173 -11.72 -10.59 21.74
CA LYS A 173 -10.48 -11.36 21.70
C LYS A 173 -10.41 -12.33 20.51
N ASP A 174 -11.54 -12.94 20.18
CA ASP A 174 -11.69 -14.01 19.19
C ASP A 174 -12.45 -13.49 17.95
N ASN A 175 -12.09 -12.27 17.51
CA ASN A 175 -12.67 -11.54 16.37
C ASN A 175 -12.34 -12.21 15.01
N MET A 176 -12.89 -13.40 14.77
CA MET A 176 -12.72 -14.10 13.50
C MET A 176 -13.45 -13.39 12.37
N VAL A 177 -12.68 -12.78 11.46
CA VAL A 177 -13.16 -12.31 10.17
C VAL A 177 -13.20 -13.49 9.22
N TYR A 178 -14.33 -13.72 8.55
CA TYR A 178 -14.48 -14.82 7.58
C TYR A 178 -13.98 -14.42 6.18
N SER A 179 -13.83 -15.39 5.27
CA SER A 179 -13.49 -15.08 3.87
C SER A 179 -14.46 -14.06 3.28
N ASP A 180 -13.93 -13.08 2.55
CA ASP A 180 -14.67 -12.00 1.87
C ASP A 180 -15.34 -10.98 2.80
N GLU A 181 -15.21 -11.15 4.12
CA GLU A 181 -15.56 -10.13 5.09
C GLU A 181 -14.33 -9.28 5.43
N GLU A 182 -14.58 -8.01 5.76
CA GLU A 182 -13.53 -7.04 6.02
C GLU A 182 -13.94 -5.95 7.00
N TYR A 183 -12.95 -5.36 7.66
CA TYR A 183 -13.09 -4.11 8.39
C TYR A 183 -11.83 -3.26 8.23
N ALA A 184 -11.94 -2.00 8.62
CA ALA A 184 -10.90 -1.00 8.60
C ALA A 184 -10.60 -0.47 10.02
N ILE A 185 -9.39 0.02 10.21
CA ILE A 185 -8.92 0.69 11.41
C ILE A 185 -8.49 2.11 11.03
N PHE A 186 -9.07 3.08 11.72
CA PHE A 186 -8.71 4.50 11.67
C PHE A 186 -8.15 4.96 13.02
N SER A 187 -7.63 6.18 13.05
CA SER A 187 -7.38 6.87 14.32
C SER A 187 -8.72 7.18 15.04
N ASN A 188 -8.66 7.64 16.29
CA ASN A 188 -9.86 8.13 16.98
C ASN A 188 -10.05 9.66 16.84
N ILE A 189 -9.31 10.29 15.93
CA ILE A 189 -9.37 11.73 15.68
C ILE A 189 -10.45 11.97 14.62
N SER A 190 -11.57 12.57 15.02
CA SER A 190 -12.68 12.88 14.12
C SER A 190 -12.28 13.97 13.12
N CYS A 191 -12.78 13.83 11.90
CA CYS A 191 -12.67 14.86 10.86
C CYS A 191 -13.53 16.08 11.20
N GLU A 192 -13.15 17.24 10.68
CA GLU A 192 -14.05 18.38 10.48
C GLU A 192 -15.19 18.02 9.51
N ASP A 193 -16.14 18.94 9.37
CA ASP A 193 -17.23 18.81 8.41
C ASP A 193 -16.69 18.54 6.99
N SER A 194 -17.43 17.74 6.22
CA SER A 194 -17.02 17.38 4.86
C SER A 194 -16.86 18.60 3.96
N GLY A 195 -15.72 18.69 3.28
CA GLY A 195 -15.44 19.78 2.34
C GLY A 195 -14.06 19.65 1.71
N LEU A 196 -13.94 20.08 0.45
CA LEU A 196 -12.70 19.94 -0.34
C LEU A 196 -11.47 20.60 0.32
N SER A 197 -11.69 21.68 1.08
CA SER A 197 -10.63 22.43 1.77
C SER A 197 -10.45 22.06 3.25
N ASN A 198 -11.24 21.10 3.75
CA ASN A 198 -11.23 20.71 5.15
C ASN A 198 -10.30 19.51 5.35
N ASP A 199 -10.01 19.20 6.61
CA ASP A 199 -8.95 18.29 7.03
C ASP A 199 -8.98 16.88 6.38
N CYS A 200 -10.16 16.27 6.26
CA CYS A 200 -10.36 14.95 5.67
C CYS A 200 -10.89 14.97 4.24
N GLY A 201 -11.07 16.15 3.65
CA GLY A 201 -11.67 16.32 2.33
C GLY A 201 -13.16 15.98 2.28
N VAL A 202 -13.62 15.54 1.11
CA VAL A 202 -15.02 15.13 0.90
C VAL A 202 -15.22 13.69 1.36
N TYR A 203 -16.33 13.43 2.04
CA TYR A 203 -16.73 12.11 2.52
C TYR A 203 -18.26 12.00 2.53
N ARG A 204 -18.80 10.78 2.69
CA ARG A 204 -20.25 10.53 2.55
C ARG A 204 -21.06 11.24 3.64
N SER A 205 -22.23 11.75 3.29
CA SER A 205 -23.11 12.36 4.30
C SER A 205 -23.61 11.30 5.29
N GLY A 206 -23.53 11.59 6.59
CA GLY A 206 -24.09 10.75 7.65
C GLY A 206 -23.23 9.57 8.08
N ILE A 207 -22.01 9.43 7.58
CA ILE A 207 -21.05 8.44 8.11
C ILE A 207 -20.23 9.05 9.25
N PRO A 208 -19.76 8.24 10.22
CA PRO A 208 -18.61 8.61 11.02
C PRO A 208 -17.37 8.79 10.13
N ALA A 209 -16.57 9.82 10.39
CA ALA A 209 -15.37 10.12 9.62
C ALA A 209 -14.20 10.43 10.58
N PHE A 210 -13.10 9.71 10.38
CA PHE A 210 -11.89 9.84 11.19
C PHE A 210 -10.66 10.00 10.30
N HIS A 211 -9.62 10.61 10.84
CA HIS A 211 -8.30 10.67 10.24
C HIS A 211 -7.67 9.28 10.13
N GLY A 212 -6.87 9.08 9.10
CA GLY A 212 -5.98 7.91 9.02
C GLY A 212 -4.72 8.10 9.85
N PHE A 213 -3.75 7.22 9.63
CA PHE A 213 -2.43 7.26 10.25
C PHE A 213 -1.46 8.02 9.34
N TYR A 214 -1.03 9.21 9.77
CA TYR A 214 -0.20 10.15 9.01
C TYR A 214 1.31 9.92 9.22
N GLY A 215 2.15 10.30 8.25
CA GLY A 215 3.59 10.46 8.46
C GLY A 215 4.43 9.86 7.35
N THR A 216 5.59 10.45 7.07
CA THR A 216 6.51 9.93 6.05
C THR A 216 7.25 8.69 6.53
N THR A 217 7.88 8.77 7.70
CA THR A 217 8.59 7.67 8.35
C THR A 217 7.70 7.06 9.42
N LYS A 218 7.08 5.93 9.08
CA LYS A 218 6.04 5.30 9.89
C LYS A 218 6.07 3.78 9.79
N MET A 219 5.51 3.11 10.79
CA MET A 219 5.48 1.66 10.86
C MET A 219 4.13 1.18 11.40
N PHE A 220 3.61 0.12 10.80
CA PHE A 220 2.39 -0.57 11.24
C PHE A 220 2.77 -1.98 11.65
N LEU A 221 2.44 -2.37 12.89
CA LEU A 221 2.72 -3.70 13.44
C LEU A 221 1.42 -4.42 13.80
N PHE A 222 1.42 -5.73 13.59
CA PHE A 222 0.28 -6.62 13.76
C PHE A 222 0.71 -7.90 14.49
N GLU A 223 -0.11 -8.37 15.41
CA GLU A 223 -0.13 -9.75 15.89
C GLU A 223 -1.47 -10.35 15.49
N PHE A 224 -1.46 -11.43 14.71
CA PHE A 224 -2.66 -11.99 14.12
C PHE A 224 -2.56 -13.51 13.91
N GLU A 225 -3.71 -14.16 13.72
CA GLU A 225 -3.83 -15.52 13.20
C GLU A 225 -4.56 -15.48 11.86
N ALA A 226 -4.11 -16.27 10.89
CA ALA A 226 -4.76 -16.40 9.58
C ALA A 226 -5.03 -17.89 9.28
N PRO A 227 -6.02 -18.50 9.95
CA PRO A 227 -6.32 -19.93 9.82
C PRO A 227 -6.86 -20.26 8.42
N ASP A 228 -6.81 -21.52 8.01
CA ASP A 228 -7.53 -21.95 6.81
C ASP A 228 -9.04 -21.79 7.01
N ASP A 229 -9.72 -21.22 6.02
CA ASP A 229 -11.18 -21.20 6.04
C ASP A 229 -11.72 -22.61 5.76
N THR A 230 -12.60 -23.07 6.64
CA THR A 230 -13.34 -24.34 6.49
C THR A 230 -14.84 -24.14 6.68
N THR A 231 -15.26 -22.89 6.82
CA THR A 231 -16.60 -22.47 7.25
C THR A 231 -17.36 -21.73 6.16
N THR A 232 -16.65 -21.03 5.29
CA THR A 232 -17.22 -20.30 4.16
C THR A 232 -17.36 -21.21 2.92
N ASP A 233 -18.29 -20.89 2.02
CA ASP A 233 -18.40 -21.57 0.71
C ASP A 233 -17.12 -21.38 -0.10
N GLU A 234 -16.58 -22.47 -0.66
CA GLU A 234 -15.37 -22.46 -1.49
C GLU A 234 -15.52 -21.62 -2.78
N ASN A 235 -16.76 -21.30 -3.18
CA ASN A 235 -17.07 -20.45 -4.33
C ASN A 235 -17.13 -18.95 -3.99
N THR A 236 -16.94 -18.57 -2.72
CA THR A 236 -16.82 -17.16 -2.31
C THR A 236 -15.63 -16.50 -3.03
N THR A 237 -15.80 -15.24 -3.47
CA THR A 237 -14.82 -14.54 -4.34
C THR A 237 -13.42 -14.50 -3.72
N SER A 238 -13.32 -14.16 -2.43
CA SER A 238 -12.05 -14.12 -1.69
C SER A 238 -11.90 -15.31 -0.74
N TYR A 239 -12.30 -16.53 -1.16
CA TYR A 239 -12.24 -17.72 -0.32
C TYR A 239 -10.81 -18.08 0.12
N ASN A 240 -10.61 -18.18 1.43
CA ASN A 240 -9.33 -18.49 2.08
C ASN A 240 -8.19 -17.52 1.71
N MET A 241 -8.52 -16.26 1.42
CA MET A 241 -7.61 -15.22 0.97
C MET A 241 -7.50 -14.07 1.98
N PRO A 242 -6.95 -14.31 3.19
CA PRO A 242 -6.80 -13.26 4.18
C PRO A 242 -5.83 -12.19 3.70
N ALA A 243 -6.07 -10.96 4.16
CA ALA A 243 -5.16 -9.87 3.87
C ALA A 243 -5.14 -8.78 4.94
N ILE A 244 -4.00 -8.09 5.01
CA ILE A 244 -3.81 -6.84 5.75
C ILE A 244 -3.20 -5.84 4.77
N TRP A 245 -3.89 -4.74 4.50
CA TRP A 245 -3.45 -3.72 3.56
C TRP A 245 -3.71 -2.29 4.07
N LEU A 246 -3.16 -1.33 3.34
CA LEU A 246 -3.28 0.09 3.62
C LEU A 246 -3.91 0.79 2.42
N LEU A 247 -4.89 1.64 2.68
CA LEU A 247 -5.47 2.54 1.67
C LEU A 247 -5.19 3.99 2.07
N ASN A 248 -4.99 4.89 1.09
CA ASN A 248 -5.18 6.31 1.33
C ASN A 248 -6.54 6.53 2.01
N ALA A 249 -6.55 7.21 3.16
CA ALA A 249 -7.72 7.27 4.04
C ALA A 249 -8.93 7.97 3.38
N GLN A 250 -8.74 8.70 2.28
CA GLN A 250 -9.82 9.25 1.47
C GLN A 250 -10.68 8.16 0.80
N ILE A 251 -10.09 7.03 0.39
CA ILE A 251 -10.75 5.96 -0.36
C ILE A 251 -11.99 5.42 0.39
N PRO A 252 -11.86 4.89 1.63
CA PRO A 252 -13.01 4.40 2.40
C PRO A 252 -13.98 5.52 2.82
N ARG A 253 -13.51 6.77 2.98
CA ARG A 253 -14.37 7.91 3.33
C ARG A 253 -15.29 8.33 2.18
N THR A 254 -14.85 8.16 0.92
CA THR A 254 -15.68 8.44 -0.27
C THR A 254 -16.42 7.20 -0.76
N ALA A 255 -15.70 6.24 -1.34
CA ALA A 255 -16.23 5.00 -1.87
C ALA A 255 -15.07 4.03 -2.12
N GLN A 256 -14.98 2.96 -1.32
CA GLN A 256 -13.95 1.94 -1.50
C GLN A 256 -14.21 1.07 -2.73
N TYR A 257 -15.46 0.61 -2.90
CA TYR A 257 -15.88 -0.25 -4.02
C TYR A 257 -17.03 0.36 -4.84
N PRO A 258 -16.83 1.51 -5.51
CA PRO A 258 -17.86 2.10 -6.34
C PRO A 258 -18.01 1.38 -7.69
N ILE A 259 -19.20 1.43 -8.28
CA ILE A 259 -19.39 1.04 -9.69
C ILE A 259 -18.72 2.06 -10.62
N ASN A 260 -18.81 3.35 -10.27
CA ASN A 260 -18.07 4.40 -10.98
C ASN A 260 -16.72 4.60 -10.28
N SER A 261 -15.66 4.06 -10.88
CA SER A 261 -14.32 4.10 -10.29
C SER A 261 -13.80 5.52 -10.00
N SER A 262 -14.25 6.54 -10.74
CA SER A 262 -13.88 7.95 -10.49
C SER A 262 -14.39 8.51 -9.16
N CYS A 263 -15.35 7.84 -8.50
CA CYS A 263 -15.78 8.19 -7.13
C CYS A 263 -14.77 7.80 -6.05
N SER A 264 -13.67 7.16 -6.44
CA SER A 264 -12.57 6.80 -5.57
C SER A 264 -11.27 7.36 -6.15
N CYS A 265 -10.49 8.04 -5.30
CA CYS A 265 -9.18 8.51 -5.72
C CYS A 265 -8.24 7.35 -6.08
N TRP A 266 -8.54 6.12 -5.64
CA TRP A 266 -7.78 4.91 -5.95
C TRP A 266 -7.57 4.77 -7.46
N SER A 267 -8.63 4.93 -8.25
CA SER A 267 -8.58 4.84 -9.72
C SER A 267 -7.66 5.86 -10.39
N SER A 268 -7.28 6.90 -9.64
CA SER A 268 -6.41 7.99 -10.08
C SER A 268 -5.05 8.00 -9.38
N GLY A 269 -4.74 6.98 -8.57
CA GLY A 269 -3.40 6.73 -8.04
C GLY A 269 -3.10 7.39 -6.69
N CYS A 270 -4.10 7.58 -5.81
CA CYS A 270 -3.83 8.07 -4.45
C CYS A 270 -3.18 7.03 -3.52
N GLY A 271 -3.13 5.75 -3.94
CA GLY A 271 -2.26 4.73 -3.36
C GLY A 271 -2.98 3.68 -2.52
N GLU A 272 -2.51 2.45 -2.66
CA GLU A 272 -2.79 1.27 -1.84
C GLU A 272 -1.51 0.44 -1.67
N PHE A 273 -1.36 -0.19 -0.52
CA PHE A 273 -0.22 -1.05 -0.21
C PHE A 273 -0.65 -2.30 0.56
N ASP A 274 -0.52 -3.44 -0.07
CA ASP A 274 -0.77 -4.74 0.54
C ASP A 274 0.45 -5.18 1.33
N ILE A 275 0.28 -5.33 2.63
CA ILE A 275 1.36 -5.78 3.52
C ILE A 275 1.45 -7.29 3.43
N PHE A 276 0.34 -7.95 3.76
CA PHE A 276 0.19 -9.39 3.71
C PHE A 276 -1.05 -9.70 2.91
N GLU A 277 -0.93 -10.21 1.69
CA GLU A 277 -2.09 -10.65 0.91
C GLU A 277 -1.87 -12.04 0.33
N VAL A 278 -2.87 -12.90 0.53
CA VAL A 278 -3.04 -14.08 -0.31
C VAL A 278 -3.78 -13.66 -1.59
N MET A 279 -3.07 -13.63 -2.72
CA MET A 279 -3.62 -13.12 -3.99
C MET A 279 -4.55 -14.12 -4.72
N ASN A 280 -4.48 -15.42 -4.38
CA ASN A 280 -5.37 -16.43 -4.93
C ASN A 280 -5.46 -17.67 -4.04
N SER A 281 -6.58 -18.39 -4.12
CA SER A 281 -6.85 -19.57 -3.29
C SER A 281 -5.95 -20.78 -3.58
N THR A 282 -5.26 -20.82 -4.73
CA THR A 282 -4.35 -21.93 -5.07
C THR A 282 -2.99 -21.81 -4.40
N GLU A 283 -2.64 -20.60 -3.94
CA GLU A 283 -1.42 -20.29 -3.22
C GLU A 283 -1.74 -19.74 -1.82
N SER A 284 -2.75 -20.32 -1.17
CA SER A 284 -3.31 -19.82 0.09
C SER A 284 -2.32 -19.75 1.24
N SER A 285 -1.17 -20.44 1.16
CA SER A 285 -0.10 -20.40 2.17
C SER A 285 0.90 -19.26 1.98
N ARG A 286 0.69 -18.34 1.03
CA ARG A 286 1.68 -17.31 0.68
C ARG A 286 1.12 -15.91 0.86
N PHE A 287 1.82 -15.10 1.65
CA PHE A 287 1.59 -13.66 1.71
C PHE A 287 2.52 -12.94 0.75
N TYR A 288 1.93 -12.19 -0.15
CA TYR A 288 2.60 -11.28 -1.06
C TYR A 288 2.42 -9.84 -0.58
N SER A 289 3.36 -8.98 -0.97
CA SER A 289 3.27 -7.55 -0.75
C SER A 289 3.24 -6.83 -2.09
N THR A 290 2.28 -5.95 -2.26
CA THR A 290 1.96 -5.33 -3.55
C THR A 290 1.74 -3.84 -3.36
N ILE A 291 2.28 -3.04 -4.28
CA ILE A 291 1.95 -1.61 -4.35
C ILE A 291 0.99 -1.35 -5.50
N HIS A 292 -0.06 -0.60 -5.19
CA HIS A 292 -1.08 -0.14 -6.13
C HIS A 292 -1.03 1.38 -6.22
N ASP A 293 -0.15 1.86 -7.10
CA ASP A 293 -0.06 3.26 -7.51
C ASP A 293 0.41 3.35 -8.98
N PHE A 294 0.84 4.54 -9.42
CA PHE A 294 1.38 4.73 -10.77
C PHE A 294 2.92 4.73 -10.82
N GLN A 295 3.58 4.22 -9.78
CA GLN A 295 5.04 4.12 -9.73
C GLN A 295 5.54 2.94 -10.59
N GLY A 296 5.65 3.18 -11.89
CA GLY A 296 6.26 2.22 -12.81
C GLY A 296 5.28 1.25 -13.44
N ILE A 297 3.98 1.45 -13.20
CA ILE A 297 2.89 0.71 -13.82
C ILE A 297 1.80 1.67 -14.31
N TRP A 298 1.06 1.27 -15.35
CA TRP A 298 -0.04 2.05 -15.92
C TRP A 298 -1.42 1.50 -15.54
N ASP A 299 -1.48 0.21 -15.20
CA ASP A 299 -2.68 -0.45 -14.73
C ASP A 299 -2.56 -0.67 -13.22
N ILE A 300 -3.14 0.25 -12.46
CA ILE A 300 -3.12 0.20 -11.00
C ILE A 300 -3.77 -1.08 -10.46
N GLY A 301 -4.75 -1.66 -11.16
CA GLY A 301 -5.43 -2.87 -10.67
C GLY A 301 -4.57 -4.13 -10.69
N THR A 302 -3.55 -4.17 -11.55
CA THR A 302 -2.56 -5.25 -11.51
C THR A 302 -1.57 -5.06 -10.35
N GLY A 303 -1.25 -3.81 -10.01
CA GLY A 303 -0.23 -3.48 -9.00
C GLY A 303 1.18 -3.97 -9.38
N ILE A 304 2.13 -3.71 -8.49
CA ILE A 304 3.50 -4.25 -8.59
C ILE A 304 3.77 -5.08 -7.33
N PRO A 305 3.69 -6.42 -7.41
CA PRO A 305 4.06 -7.28 -6.30
C PRO A 305 5.57 -7.51 -6.25
N ILE A 306 6.11 -7.66 -5.04
CA ILE A 306 7.47 -8.14 -4.84
C ILE A 306 7.58 -9.58 -5.37
N GLN A 307 8.68 -9.87 -6.03
CA GLN A 307 8.98 -11.20 -6.59
C GLN A 307 9.46 -12.17 -5.50
N GLY A 308 8.60 -12.45 -4.53
CA GLY A 308 8.83 -13.31 -3.37
C GLY A 308 7.63 -13.31 -2.43
N TYR A 309 7.58 -14.24 -1.48
CA TYR A 309 6.50 -14.27 -0.48
C TYR A 309 7.02 -14.49 0.94
N LEU A 310 6.18 -14.12 1.90
CA LEU A 310 6.29 -14.52 3.30
C LEU A 310 5.34 -15.71 3.54
N GLU A 311 5.77 -16.73 4.25
CA GLU A 311 4.92 -17.90 4.51
C GLU A 311 3.77 -17.54 5.47
N ARG A 312 2.53 -17.81 5.05
CA ARG A 312 1.37 -17.85 5.94
C ARG A 312 1.37 -19.19 6.66
N THR A 313 1.32 -19.18 7.99
CA THR A 313 1.31 -20.40 8.80
C THR A 313 -0.05 -20.58 9.52
N PRO A 314 -1.05 -21.23 8.88
CA PRO A 314 -2.33 -21.53 9.53
C PRO A 314 -2.17 -22.23 10.88
N GLY A 315 -2.96 -21.83 11.87
CA GLY A 315 -2.93 -22.39 13.23
C GLY A 315 -1.80 -21.88 14.12
N SER A 316 -1.02 -20.90 13.66
CA SER A 316 -0.01 -20.20 14.46
C SER A 316 -0.27 -18.69 14.49
N LYS A 317 0.06 -18.07 15.61
CA LYS A 317 0.18 -16.61 15.69
C LYS A 317 1.38 -16.15 14.87
N MET A 318 1.17 -15.11 14.10
CA MET A 318 2.19 -14.40 13.36
C MET A 318 2.29 -12.98 13.91
N SER A 319 3.50 -12.43 13.90
CA SER A 319 3.72 -11.02 14.26
C SER A 319 4.67 -10.39 13.26
N GLY A 320 4.43 -9.12 12.93
CA GLY A 320 5.23 -8.40 11.95
C GLY A 320 4.47 -7.21 11.40
N GLY A 321 4.89 -6.72 10.24
CA GLY A 321 4.20 -5.61 9.58
C GLY A 321 5.06 -4.93 8.53
N VAL A 322 4.85 -3.63 8.35
CA VAL A 322 5.57 -2.81 7.37
C VAL A 322 6.24 -1.61 8.04
N VAL A 323 7.46 -1.32 7.60
CA VAL A 323 8.22 -0.10 7.92
C VAL A 323 8.39 0.74 6.66
N PHE A 324 7.98 1.99 6.71
CA PHE A 324 8.30 3.00 5.72
C PHE A 324 9.48 3.84 6.24
N GLY A 325 10.67 3.62 5.70
CA GLY A 325 11.90 4.31 6.06
C GLY A 325 11.99 5.72 5.46
N SER A 326 12.83 6.58 6.05
CA SER A 326 13.16 7.90 5.48
C SER A 326 14.08 7.81 4.27
N ASP A 327 14.72 6.66 4.05
CA ASP A 327 15.52 6.30 2.88
C ASP A 327 14.69 5.91 1.64
N GLY A 328 13.36 5.82 1.77
CA GLY A 328 12.49 5.33 0.70
C GLY A 328 12.54 3.82 0.55
N ALA A 329 12.82 3.10 1.62
CA ALA A 329 12.54 1.68 1.71
C ALA A 329 11.14 1.45 2.31
N ALA A 330 10.36 0.56 1.69
CA ALA A 330 9.17 -0.03 2.31
C ALA A 330 9.45 -1.51 2.59
N THR A 331 9.63 -1.84 3.87
CA THR A 331 10.09 -3.15 4.31
C THR A 331 8.99 -3.91 5.03
N VAL A 332 8.59 -5.07 4.51
CA VAL A 332 7.61 -5.98 5.09
C VAL A 332 8.31 -7.19 5.69
N PHE A 333 7.91 -7.61 6.89
CA PHE A 333 8.52 -8.73 7.59
C PHE A 333 7.54 -9.48 8.49
N LEU A 334 7.85 -10.76 8.74
CA LEU A 334 7.25 -11.55 9.81
C LEU A 334 8.33 -11.99 10.80
N SER A 335 8.15 -11.65 12.07
CA SER A 335 8.98 -12.07 13.19
C SER A 335 8.16 -12.20 14.47
N ASN A 336 8.09 -13.41 15.03
CA ASN A 336 7.41 -13.67 16.30
C ASN A 336 8.15 -13.10 17.54
N SER A 337 9.31 -12.46 17.36
CA SER A 337 9.97 -11.66 18.40
C SER A 337 9.52 -10.20 18.44
N THR A 338 8.63 -9.79 17.52
CA THR A 338 8.07 -8.44 17.44
C THR A 338 7.39 -8.07 18.75
N SER A 339 7.71 -6.89 19.28
CA SER A 339 7.11 -6.34 20.49
C SER A 339 6.28 -5.11 20.19
N PHE A 340 5.34 -4.79 21.08
CA PHE A 340 4.38 -3.69 20.91
C PHE A 340 4.55 -2.64 22.01
N ASN A 341 5.77 -2.37 22.46
CA ASN A 341 6.04 -1.41 23.54
C ASN A 341 5.69 0.03 23.10
N SER A 342 5.53 0.95 24.06
CA SER A 342 5.24 2.37 23.74
C SER A 342 6.35 3.06 22.94
N SER A 343 7.57 2.52 22.98
CA SER A 343 8.69 2.91 22.13
C SER A 343 9.46 1.66 21.70
N ILE A 344 9.89 1.64 20.43
CA ILE A 344 10.72 0.58 19.87
C ILE A 344 12.10 1.15 19.54
N SER A 345 13.14 0.52 20.07
CA SER A 345 14.49 0.94 19.74
C SER A 345 14.86 0.54 18.31
N VAL A 346 15.74 1.31 17.67
CA VAL A 346 16.28 0.94 16.35
C VAL A 346 16.89 -0.47 16.36
N THR A 347 17.58 -0.82 17.45
CA THR A 347 18.20 -2.16 17.59
C THR A 347 17.18 -3.29 17.67
N ASP A 348 16.03 -3.07 18.34
CA ASP A 348 14.96 -4.07 18.40
C ASP A 348 14.36 -4.27 17.01
N LEU A 349 14.04 -3.19 16.30
CA LEU A 349 13.50 -3.25 14.94
C LEU A 349 14.47 -3.95 13.98
N ASP A 350 15.74 -3.54 13.97
CA ASP A 350 16.81 -4.17 13.19
C ASP A 350 16.97 -5.66 13.54
N SER A 351 16.59 -6.08 14.75
CA SER A 351 16.62 -7.50 15.14
C SER A 351 15.49 -8.32 14.53
N TRP A 352 14.33 -7.70 14.29
CA TRP A 352 13.16 -8.34 13.68
C TRP A 352 13.29 -8.43 12.17
N ILE A 353 13.90 -7.41 11.56
CA ILE A 353 14.10 -7.32 10.11
C ILE A 353 15.44 -7.93 9.71
N LYS A 354 15.61 -9.22 10.02
CA LYS A 354 16.79 -10.04 9.67
C LYS A 354 16.33 -11.33 9.03
N GLY A 355 17.09 -11.83 8.06
CA GLY A 355 16.83 -13.14 7.46
C GLY A 355 17.14 -13.18 5.98
N THR A 356 16.51 -14.11 5.27
CA THR A 356 16.49 -14.09 3.81
C THR A 356 15.63 -12.93 3.35
N GLU A 357 16.17 -12.12 2.46
CA GLU A 357 15.48 -10.93 1.95
C GLU A 357 15.32 -10.95 0.45
N LYS A 358 14.19 -10.41 0.00
CA LYS A 358 13.94 -10.06 -1.39
C LYS A 358 13.76 -8.57 -1.50
N VAL A 359 14.66 -7.94 -2.23
CA VAL A 359 14.61 -6.51 -2.55
C VAL A 359 14.23 -6.34 -4.02
N ASP A 360 13.27 -5.45 -4.29
CA ASP A 360 12.90 -4.99 -5.63
C ASP A 360 12.94 -3.46 -5.68
N THR A 361 13.70 -2.91 -6.62
CA THR A 361 13.82 -1.44 -6.77
C THR A 361 12.73 -0.92 -7.70
N LEU A 362 11.87 -0.04 -7.21
CA LEU A 362 10.83 0.60 -8.00
C LEU A 362 11.41 1.62 -9.00
N LEU A 363 10.69 1.86 -10.09
CA LEU A 363 11.13 2.79 -11.12
C LEU A 363 11.19 4.23 -10.58
N THR A 364 12.26 4.95 -10.92
CA THR A 364 12.36 6.38 -10.68
C THR A 364 11.51 7.14 -11.70
N ILE A 365 10.51 7.88 -11.23
CA ILE A 365 9.69 8.73 -12.08
C ILE A 365 10.05 10.19 -11.83
N SER A 366 10.51 10.87 -12.88
CA SER A 366 10.65 12.33 -12.88
C SER A 366 9.32 12.92 -13.32
N ALA A 367 8.71 13.80 -12.52
CA ALA A 367 7.57 14.58 -12.99
C ALA A 367 8.02 15.41 -14.21
N ALA A 368 7.41 15.19 -15.37
CA ALA A 368 7.58 16.10 -16.50
C ALA A 368 6.99 17.45 -16.06
N SER A 369 7.85 18.46 -15.89
CA SER A 369 7.39 19.84 -15.69
C SER A 369 6.39 20.15 -16.80
N SER A 370 5.17 20.50 -16.41
CA SER A 370 4.13 20.92 -17.33
C SER A 370 4.55 22.23 -17.99
N THR A 371 5.35 22.16 -19.06
CA THR A 371 5.56 23.29 -19.96
C THR A 371 4.21 23.66 -20.53
N THR A 372 3.61 24.72 -20.01
CA THR A 372 2.47 25.40 -20.59
C THR A 372 2.90 25.87 -21.98
N THR A 373 2.56 25.10 -23.01
CA THR A 373 2.68 25.56 -24.40
C THR A 373 1.60 26.60 -24.62
N THR A 374 1.90 27.86 -24.32
CA THR A 374 1.17 28.99 -24.90
C THR A 374 1.33 28.91 -26.41
N SER A 375 0.27 28.46 -27.08
CA SER A 375 0.16 28.41 -28.53
C SER A 375 0.06 29.84 -29.08
N SER A 376 1.20 30.46 -29.40
CA SER A 376 1.23 31.64 -30.25
C SER A 376 0.93 31.22 -31.70
N SER A 377 -0.30 31.41 -32.14
CA SER A 377 -0.69 31.24 -33.53
C SER A 377 -0.13 32.38 -34.39
N SER A 378 0.65 32.03 -35.40
CA SER A 378 1.11 32.90 -36.49
C SER A 378 1.25 31.98 -37.72
N LYS A 379 0.81 32.25 -38.96
CA LYS A 379 0.44 33.45 -39.73
C LYS A 379 -0.49 33.04 -40.88
N GLY A 380 -1.19 34.01 -41.48
CA GLY A 380 -1.73 33.91 -42.85
C GLY A 380 -2.34 35.24 -43.32
N ASP A 381 -1.62 35.92 -44.20
CA ASP A 381 -1.76 37.31 -44.66
C ASP A 381 -2.91 37.56 -45.67
N SER A 382 -3.60 38.70 -45.59
CA SER A 382 -3.92 39.60 -46.72
C SER A 382 -4.87 40.74 -46.34
N GLY A 383 -4.46 41.99 -46.63
CA GLY A 383 -5.42 43.07 -46.95
C GLY A 383 -5.40 44.32 -46.07
N HIS A 384 -4.47 45.24 -46.38
CA HIS A 384 -4.68 46.68 -46.55
C HIS A 384 -5.28 47.59 -45.43
N ILE A 385 -4.51 48.67 -45.19
CA ILE A 385 -4.85 50.04 -44.73
C ILE A 385 -4.47 50.38 -43.26
N ASN A 386 -3.42 51.20 -43.15
CA ASN A 386 -3.12 52.13 -42.04
C ASN A 386 -3.78 53.49 -42.40
N PRO A 387 -4.04 54.48 -41.49
CA PRO A 387 -3.15 54.87 -40.38
C PRO A 387 -3.83 55.45 -39.11
N SER A 388 -2.99 56.00 -38.22
CA SER A 388 -3.23 56.96 -37.09
C SER A 388 -3.59 56.35 -35.72
N TRP A 389 -3.02 56.72 -34.57
CA TRP A 389 -2.25 57.89 -34.12
C TRP A 389 -1.48 57.61 -32.79
N LEU A 390 -0.38 58.36 -32.59
CA LEU A 390 0.32 58.82 -31.35
C LEU A 390 0.39 57.89 -30.11
N SER A 391 1.56 57.41 -29.65
CA SER A 391 2.64 58.12 -28.94
C SER A 391 2.20 58.96 -27.72
N THR A 392 2.56 58.53 -26.49
CA THR A 392 3.45 59.29 -25.57
C THR A 392 3.64 58.56 -24.22
N VAL A 393 4.91 58.50 -23.85
CA VAL A 393 5.57 58.04 -22.61
C VAL A 393 5.25 58.97 -21.44
N ILE A 394 5.23 58.48 -20.19
CA ILE A 394 5.82 59.18 -19.03
C ILE A 394 6.33 58.14 -18.02
N ALA A 395 7.60 58.28 -17.67
CA ALA A 395 8.29 57.60 -16.59
C ALA A 395 8.41 58.54 -15.37
N GLY A 396 8.56 57.97 -14.17
CA GLY A 396 9.01 58.68 -12.96
C GLY A 396 8.31 58.16 -11.70
N CYS A 397 8.92 58.09 -10.52
CA CYS A 397 10.31 58.07 -10.08
C CYS A 397 10.26 57.58 -8.62
N PHE A 398 11.22 56.76 -8.19
CA PHE A 398 11.45 56.41 -6.79
C PHE A 398 12.15 57.57 -6.06
N LEU A 399 11.76 57.90 -4.82
CA LEU A 399 12.62 58.03 -3.61
C LEU A 399 12.00 58.92 -2.50
N MET A 400 11.89 58.29 -1.31
CA MET A 400 12.25 58.68 0.07
C MET A 400 11.90 60.03 0.74
N PHE A 401 11.70 59.86 2.07
CA PHE A 401 11.98 60.72 3.25
C PHE A 401 10.78 61.33 4.01
N GLY A 402 10.54 60.77 5.20
CA GLY A 402 10.63 61.47 6.50
C GLY A 402 9.50 62.40 6.92
N MET A 403 8.65 61.94 7.84
CA MET A 403 8.60 62.31 9.28
C MET A 403 7.54 61.47 9.98
#